data_AF-A0A2V6R1M3-F1
#
_entry.id   AF-A0A2V6R1M3-F1
#
_cell.length_a   1.000
_cell.length_b   1.000
_cell.length_c   1.000
_cell.angle_alpha   90.00
_cell.angle_beta   90.00
_cell.angle_gamma   90.00
#
_symmetry.space_group_name_H-M   'P 1'
#
loop_
_entity.id
_entity.type
_entity.pdbx_description
1 polymer ?
#
loop_
_entity_poly.entity_id
_entity_poly.type
_entity_poly.pdbx_seq_one_letter_code
_entity_poly.pdbx_strand_id
1 'polypeptide(L)'
;MAGHPRWVRRFLSEDDFAAITAAIARAETRTSAEIRVHLERRVPRRLLRRTPDPLTRARHVFVSLGMHRTSERHGVLIYLAVGDRKLAVAGDVGIHGRVGTRHWHDVRDRMVERLRGGAPREAIVAAIEAIGAELAAHYPRV
;
A
#
# COMPACT_ATOMS: atom_id res chain seq x y z
N MET A 1 -1.42 20.58 11.05
CA MET A 1 -1.60 19.37 10.22
C MET A 1 -2.22 19.80 8.91
N ALA A 2 -1.54 19.60 7.77
CA ALA A 2 -2.14 19.88 6.48
C ALA A 2 -3.31 18.90 6.26
N GLY A 3 -4.54 19.42 6.17
CA GLY A 3 -5.72 18.59 6.00
C GLY A 3 -5.70 17.82 4.67
N HIS A 4 -6.21 16.60 4.68
CA HIS A 4 -6.34 15.80 3.46
C HIS A 4 -7.16 16.54 2.39
N PRO A 5 -6.80 16.45 1.09
CA PRO A 5 -7.59 17.06 0.02
C PRO A 5 -9.04 16.59 0.05
N ARG A 6 -9.99 17.47 -0.31
CA ARG A 6 -11.45 17.19 -0.30
C ARG A 6 -11.83 15.87 -1.00
N TRP A 7 -11.15 15.50 -2.08
CA TRP A 7 -11.44 14.27 -2.81
C TRP A 7 -11.10 13.01 -1.99
N VAL A 8 -10.06 13.07 -1.15
CA VAL A 8 -9.67 11.94 -0.30
C VAL A 8 -10.69 11.79 0.83
N ARG A 9 -11.15 12.91 1.40
CA ARG A 9 -12.17 12.91 2.47
C ARG A 9 -13.53 12.39 2.03
N ARG A 10 -13.80 12.33 0.72
CA ARG A 10 -14.97 11.67 0.13
C ARG A 10 -14.77 10.16 -0.07
N PHE A 11 -13.52 9.71 -0.05
CA PHE A 11 -13.15 8.31 -0.24
C PHE A 11 -12.86 7.61 1.09
N LEU A 12 -12.26 8.32 2.05
CA LEU A 12 -11.98 7.88 3.43
C LEU A 12 -12.35 9.00 4.39
N SER A 13 -13.12 8.66 5.42
CA SER A 13 -13.42 9.52 6.56
C SER A 13 -12.22 9.64 7.51
N GLU A 14 -12.30 10.55 8.49
CA GLU A 14 -11.27 10.67 9.54
C GLU A 14 -11.15 9.38 10.37
N ASP A 15 -12.28 8.70 10.64
CA ASP A 15 -12.29 7.41 11.33
C ASP A 15 -11.62 6.30 10.49
N ASP A 16 -11.74 6.36 9.17
CA ASP A 16 -11.06 5.42 8.28
C ASP A 16 -9.54 5.65 8.29
N PHE A 17 -9.10 6.91 8.27
CA PHE A 17 -7.68 7.24 8.41
C PHE A 17 -7.11 6.80 9.76
N ALA A 18 -7.86 7.00 10.85
CA ALA A 18 -7.48 6.53 12.17
C ALA A 18 -7.36 5.00 12.20
N ALA A 19 -8.33 4.29 11.60
CA ALA A 19 -8.30 2.83 11.52
C ALA A 19 -7.13 2.29 10.69
N ILE A 20 -6.84 2.92 9.54
CA ILE A 20 -5.71 2.57 8.68
C ILE A 20 -4.38 2.83 9.40
N THR A 21 -4.24 3.98 10.06
CA THR A 21 -3.02 4.33 10.82
C THR A 21 -2.80 3.35 11.97
N ALA A 22 -3.85 2.99 12.71
CA ALA A 22 -3.78 2.00 13.77
C ALA A 22 -3.42 0.60 13.23
N ALA A 23 -3.92 0.22 12.05
CA ALA A 23 -3.56 -1.05 11.42
C ALA A 23 -2.07 -1.10 11.03
N ILE A 24 -1.52 -0.01 10.46
CA ILE A 24 -0.09 0.10 10.16
C ILE A 24 0.73 -0.05 11.44
N ALA A 25 0.41 0.73 12.48
CA ALA A 25 1.12 0.66 13.76
C ALA A 25 1.10 -0.75 14.37
N ARG A 26 -0.04 -1.45 14.35
CA ARG A 26 -0.15 -2.84 14.82
C ARG A 26 0.61 -3.85 13.96
N ALA A 27 0.79 -3.58 12.68
CA ALA A 27 1.59 -4.43 11.81
C ALA A 27 3.08 -4.24 12.13
N GLU A 28 3.54 -3.00 12.19
CA GLU A 28 4.96 -2.63 12.42
C GLU A 28 5.47 -2.92 13.83
N THR A 29 4.58 -3.17 14.81
CA THR A 29 5.00 -3.71 16.12
C THR A 29 5.50 -5.15 16.05
N ARG A 30 5.11 -5.90 15.01
CA ARG A 30 5.43 -7.33 14.86
C ARG A 30 6.52 -7.60 13.83
N THR A 31 6.90 -6.60 13.05
CA THR A 31 7.92 -6.73 12.00
C THR A 31 8.90 -5.56 12.03
N SER A 32 10.14 -5.78 11.61
CA SER A 32 11.07 -4.68 11.35
C SER A 32 10.69 -3.89 10.09
N ALA A 33 9.91 -4.49 9.19
CA ALA A 33 9.49 -3.93 7.93
C ALA A 33 8.57 -2.70 8.07
N GLU A 34 8.63 -1.81 7.08
CA GLU A 34 7.83 -0.57 7.04
C GLU A 34 6.69 -0.70 6.01
N ILE A 35 5.47 -0.31 6.39
CA ILE A 35 4.30 -0.33 5.51
C ILE A 35 3.78 1.10 5.31
N ARG A 36 3.64 1.51 4.05
CA ARG A 36 3.01 2.80 3.70
C ARG A 36 1.81 2.61 2.78
N VAL A 37 0.80 3.47 2.95
CA VAL A 37 -0.34 3.59 2.05
C VAL A 37 -0.27 4.94 1.34
N HIS A 38 -0.38 4.92 0.01
CA HIS A 38 -0.35 6.13 -0.81
C HIS A 38 -1.58 6.21 -1.70
N LEU A 39 -2.27 7.35 -1.62
CA LEU A 39 -3.48 7.64 -2.38
C LEU A 39 -3.21 8.74 -3.40
N GLU A 40 -3.54 8.47 -4.66
CA GLU A 40 -3.57 9.46 -5.73
C GLU A 40 -4.97 9.55 -6.34
N ARG A 41 -5.32 10.74 -6.82
CA ARG A 41 -6.59 10.93 -7.51
C ARG A 41 -6.62 10.17 -8.84
N ARG A 42 -5.54 10.22 -9.61
CA ARG A 42 -5.35 9.54 -10.91
C ARG A 42 -3.87 9.30 -11.14
N VAL A 43 -3.52 8.29 -11.93
CA VAL A 43 -2.14 8.04 -12.35
C VAL A 43 -1.71 9.19 -13.29
N PRO A 44 -0.58 9.88 -13.02
CA PRO A 44 -0.14 10.98 -13.87
C PRO A 44 0.10 10.55 -15.31
N ARG A 45 -0.65 11.14 -16.26
CA ARG A 45 -0.57 10.80 -17.70
C ARG A 45 0.75 11.21 -18.35
N ARG A 46 1.40 12.27 -17.84
CA ARG A 46 2.64 12.82 -18.44
C ARG A 46 3.87 11.94 -18.24
N LEU A 47 3.87 11.04 -17.24
CA LEU A 47 5.01 10.18 -16.94
C LEU A 47 5.06 8.92 -17.81
N LEU A 48 3.99 8.59 -18.57
CA LEU A 48 3.88 7.35 -19.31
C LEU A 48 3.36 7.62 -20.73
N ARG A 49 4.20 7.41 -21.76
CA ARG A 49 3.80 7.40 -23.20
C ARG A 49 2.85 6.23 -23.56
N ARG A 50 2.35 5.47 -22.57
CA ARG A 50 1.52 4.26 -22.70
C ARG A 50 0.45 4.23 -21.61
N THR A 51 -0.49 3.27 -21.70
CA THR A 51 -1.52 2.97 -20.70
C THR A 51 -0.93 3.07 -19.29
N PRO A 52 -1.54 3.83 -18.35
CA PRO A 52 -0.95 4.05 -17.05
C PRO A 52 -0.82 2.74 -16.26
N ASP A 53 0.41 2.25 -16.07
CA ASP A 53 0.69 1.06 -15.27
C ASP A 53 0.80 1.45 -13.78
N PRO A 54 -0.12 0.98 -12.92
CA PRO A 54 -0.09 1.30 -11.49
C PRO A 54 1.15 0.74 -10.79
N LEU A 55 1.73 -0.37 -11.25
CA LEU A 55 2.92 -0.94 -10.62
C LEU A 55 4.16 -0.07 -10.90
N THR A 56 4.34 0.39 -12.14
CA THR A 56 5.39 1.36 -12.48
C THR A 56 5.24 2.65 -11.68
N ARG A 57 4.01 3.17 -11.52
CA ARG A 57 3.78 4.36 -10.68
C ARG A 57 4.08 4.10 -9.21
N ALA A 58 3.65 2.97 -8.66
CA ALA A 58 3.93 2.58 -7.28
C ALA A 58 5.44 2.51 -7.03
N ARG A 59 6.22 1.92 -7.94
CA ARG A 59 7.70 1.89 -7.86
C ARG A 59 8.32 3.29 -7.87
N HIS A 60 7.84 4.19 -8.74
CA HIS A 60 8.29 5.58 -8.74
C HIS A 60 7.98 6.28 -7.40
N VAL A 61 6.77 6.11 -6.89
CA VAL A 61 6.36 6.67 -5.59
C VAL A 61 7.24 6.10 -4.47
N PHE A 62 7.45 4.78 -4.44
CA PHE A 62 8.31 4.09 -3.49
C PHE A 62 9.72 4.71 -3.42
N VAL A 63 10.34 4.95 -4.58
CA VAL A 63 11.65 5.60 -4.67
C VAL A 63 11.58 7.06 -4.18
N SER A 64 10.58 7.83 -4.63
CA SER A 64 10.42 9.24 -4.24
C SER A 64 10.19 9.45 -2.74
N LEU A 65 9.56 8.47 -2.08
CA LEU A 65 9.33 8.46 -0.63
C LEU A 65 10.52 7.95 0.18
N GLY A 66 11.63 7.59 -0.48
CA GLY A 66 12.84 7.09 0.17
C GLY A 66 12.70 5.69 0.78
N MET A 67 11.65 4.94 0.46
CA MET A 67 11.37 3.63 1.11
C MET A 67 12.42 2.55 0.80
N HIS A 68 13.24 2.78 -0.23
CA HIS A 68 14.40 1.96 -0.60
C HIS A 68 15.63 2.22 0.29
N ARG A 69 15.57 3.20 1.21
CA ARG A 69 16.70 3.61 2.07
C ARG A 69 16.68 2.95 3.44
N THR A 70 15.86 1.91 3.62
CA THR A 70 15.87 1.11 4.84
C THR A 70 17.11 0.20 4.86
N SER A 71 17.75 0.04 6.00
CA SER A 71 18.95 -0.80 6.17
C SER A 71 18.72 -2.25 5.71
N GLU A 72 17.55 -2.80 6.02
CA GLU A 72 17.17 -4.18 5.70
C GLU A 72 16.40 -4.31 4.37
N ARG A 73 16.18 -3.21 3.64
CA ARG A 73 15.51 -3.20 2.32
C ARG A 73 14.18 -3.95 2.32
N HIS A 74 13.36 -3.61 3.30
CA HIS A 74 12.10 -4.30 3.64
C HIS A 74 10.90 -3.33 3.76
N GLY A 75 10.79 -2.36 2.85
CA GLY A 75 9.61 -1.49 2.75
C GLY A 75 8.53 -2.06 1.84
N VAL A 76 7.25 -1.86 2.17
CA VAL A 76 6.08 -2.14 1.32
C VAL A 76 5.21 -0.91 1.14
N LEU A 77 4.89 -0.58 -0.12
CA LEU A 77 3.96 0.48 -0.48
C LEU A 77 2.68 -0.12 -1.08
N ILE A 78 1.54 0.20 -0.46
CA ILE A 78 0.22 -0.01 -1.03
C ILE A 78 -0.18 1.28 -1.76
N TYR A 79 -0.30 1.21 -3.09
CA TYR A 79 -0.64 2.33 -3.95
C TYR A 79 -2.07 2.22 -4.48
N LEU A 80 -2.87 3.29 -4.36
CA LEU A 80 -4.20 3.38 -4.96
C LEU A 80 -4.35 4.67 -5.79
N ALA A 81 -4.77 4.53 -7.04
CA ALA A 81 -5.25 5.62 -7.88
C ALA A 81 -6.79 5.59 -7.92
N VAL A 82 -7.43 6.31 -6.99
CA VAL A 82 -8.85 6.18 -6.67
C VAL A 82 -9.75 6.49 -7.87
N GLY A 83 -9.50 7.59 -8.58
CA GLY A 83 -10.29 8.01 -9.73
C GLY A 83 -10.08 7.16 -10.99
N ASP A 84 -9.01 6.36 -11.04
CA ASP A 84 -8.75 5.41 -12.13
C ASP A 84 -9.10 3.96 -11.75
N ARG A 85 -9.50 3.71 -10.49
CA ARG A 85 -9.76 2.38 -9.92
C ARG A 85 -8.60 1.41 -10.15
N LYS A 86 -7.37 1.91 -10.00
CA LYS A 86 -6.14 1.12 -10.13
C LYS A 86 -5.46 0.99 -8.79
N LEU A 87 -4.85 -0.17 -8.54
CA LEU A 87 -4.06 -0.42 -7.35
C LEU A 87 -2.84 -1.25 -7.68
N ALA A 88 -1.80 -1.10 -6.87
CA ALA A 88 -0.60 -1.90 -6.93
C ALA A 88 0.02 -2.01 -5.54
N VAL A 89 0.70 -3.12 -5.27
CA VAL A 89 1.52 -3.29 -4.08
C VAL A 89 2.97 -3.43 -4.54
N ALA A 90 3.84 -2.58 -4.02
CA ALA A 90 5.26 -2.56 -4.36
C ALA A 90 6.09 -2.83 -3.10
N GLY A 91 6.77 -3.97 -3.07
CA GLY A 91 7.76 -4.29 -2.05
C GLY A 91 9.18 -3.98 -2.54
N ASP A 92 10.09 -3.77 -1.59
CA ASP A 92 11.51 -3.64 -1.87
C ASP A 92 12.14 -5.00 -2.27
N VAL A 93 13.37 -4.96 -2.78
CA VAL A 93 14.10 -6.13 -3.30
C VAL A 93 14.30 -7.22 -2.25
N GLY A 94 14.47 -6.86 -0.96
CA GLY A 94 14.62 -7.83 0.12
C GLY A 94 13.38 -8.70 0.27
N ILE A 95 12.19 -8.12 0.07
CA ILE A 95 10.90 -8.77 0.25
C ILE A 95 10.52 -9.63 -0.95
N HIS A 96 10.79 -9.18 -2.19
CA HIS A 96 10.31 -9.86 -3.39
C HIS A 96 10.79 -11.31 -3.53
N GLY A 97 12.00 -11.61 -3.05
CA GLY A 97 12.56 -12.97 -3.06
C GLY A 97 12.00 -13.88 -1.97
N ARG A 98 11.41 -13.34 -0.90
CA ARG A 98 10.90 -14.12 0.25
C ARG A 98 9.38 -14.27 0.23
N VAL A 99 8.68 -13.19 -0.12
CA VAL A 99 7.22 -13.17 -0.23
C VAL A 99 6.85 -13.43 -1.68
N GLY A 100 6.50 -14.68 -1.96
CA GLY A 100 6.20 -15.15 -3.31
C GLY A 100 5.11 -14.34 -4.02
N THR A 101 5.18 -14.29 -5.36
CA THR A 101 4.28 -13.51 -6.23
C THR A 101 2.79 -13.78 -5.98
N ARG A 102 2.45 -15.03 -5.61
CA ARG A 102 1.07 -15.44 -5.29
C ARG A 102 0.47 -14.64 -4.14
N HIS A 103 1.23 -14.40 -3.07
CA HIS A 103 0.72 -13.66 -1.90
C HIS A 103 0.31 -12.23 -2.29
N TRP A 104 1.17 -11.53 -3.06
CA TRP A 104 0.87 -10.18 -3.54
C TRP A 104 -0.37 -10.14 -4.43
N HIS A 105 -0.54 -11.16 -5.27
CA HIS A 105 -1.71 -11.30 -6.12
C HIS A 105 -2.98 -11.49 -5.30
N ASP A 106 -2.96 -12.38 -4.31
CA ASP A 106 -4.10 -12.67 -3.44
C ASP A 106 -4.51 -11.43 -2.61
N VAL A 107 -3.54 -10.69 -2.07
CA VAL A 107 -3.81 -9.42 -1.37
C VAL A 107 -4.46 -8.41 -2.32
N ARG A 108 -3.88 -8.23 -3.51
CA ARG A 108 -4.40 -7.32 -4.54
C ARG A 108 -5.82 -7.69 -4.95
N ASP A 109 -6.13 -8.97 -5.15
CA ASP A 109 -7.44 -9.43 -5.60
C ASP A 109 -8.51 -9.23 -4.51
N ARG A 110 -8.18 -9.55 -3.25
CA ARG A 110 -9.06 -9.28 -2.09
C ARG A 110 -9.30 -7.78 -1.88
N MET A 111 -8.30 -6.93 -2.14
CA MET A 111 -8.49 -5.49 -2.12
C MET A 111 -9.45 -5.03 -3.21
N VAL A 112 -9.28 -5.52 -4.45
CA VAL A 112 -10.17 -5.19 -5.56
C VAL A 112 -11.62 -5.53 -5.23
N GLU A 113 -11.87 -6.71 -4.66
CA GLU A 113 -13.21 -7.16 -4.28
C GLU A 113 -13.86 -6.19 -3.27
N ARG A 114 -13.18 -5.88 -2.16
CA ARG A 114 -13.71 -4.96 -1.14
C ARG A 114 -13.89 -3.53 -1.65
N LEU A 115 -12.96 -3.04 -2.47
CA LEU A 115 -13.07 -1.72 -3.10
C LEU A 115 -14.27 -1.64 -4.05
N ARG A 116 -14.57 -2.73 -4.78
CA ARG A 116 -15.78 -2.82 -5.63
C ARG A 116 -17.06 -2.85 -4.80
N GLY A 117 -17.02 -3.46 -3.62
CA GLY A 117 -18.11 -3.47 -2.65
C GLY A 117 -18.33 -2.14 -1.92
N GLY A 118 -17.56 -1.09 -2.20
CA GLY A 118 -17.69 0.20 -1.52
C GLY A 118 -17.11 0.22 -0.10
N ALA A 119 -16.19 -0.69 0.21
CA ALA A 119 -15.58 -0.88 1.53
C ALA A 119 -14.07 -0.53 1.51
N PRO A 120 -13.69 0.75 1.30
CA PRO A 120 -12.29 1.14 1.13
C PRO A 120 -11.46 1.02 2.41
N ARG A 121 -12.05 1.29 3.58
CA ARG A 121 -11.40 1.08 4.88
C ARG A 121 -11.02 -0.38 5.05
N GLU A 122 -11.99 -1.28 4.87
CA GLU A 122 -11.83 -2.71 5.05
C GLU A 122 -10.83 -3.27 4.03
N ALA A 123 -10.87 -2.77 2.78
CA ALA A 123 -9.89 -3.13 1.76
C ALA A 123 -8.45 -2.82 2.20
N ILE A 124 -8.20 -1.60 2.70
CA ILE A 124 -6.86 -1.16 3.06
C ILE A 124 -6.40 -1.82 4.36
N VAL A 125 -7.25 -1.86 5.40
CA VAL A 125 -6.92 -2.48 6.69
C VAL A 125 -6.61 -3.97 6.54
N ALA A 126 -7.46 -4.72 5.83
CA ALA A 126 -7.22 -6.15 5.62
C ALA A 126 -5.96 -6.42 4.81
N ALA A 127 -5.59 -5.54 3.86
CA ALA A 127 -4.34 -5.65 3.12
C ALA A 127 -3.13 -5.40 4.02
N ILE A 128 -3.17 -4.36 4.87
CA ILE A 128 -2.11 -4.08 5.84
C ILE A 128 -1.93 -5.26 6.79
N GLU A 129 -3.01 -5.83 7.31
CA GLU A 129 -2.96 -6.95 8.24
C GLU A 129 -2.40 -8.21 7.59
N ALA A 130 -2.80 -8.52 6.36
CA ALA A 130 -2.28 -9.65 5.59
C ALA A 130 -0.78 -9.49 5.27
N ILE A 131 -0.40 -8.31 4.77
CA ILE A 131 1.00 -7.98 4.45
C ILE A 131 1.83 -8.02 5.73
N GLY A 132 1.36 -7.40 6.81
CA GLY A 132 2.07 -7.36 8.09
C GLY A 132 2.26 -8.74 8.71
N ALA A 133 1.27 -9.64 8.60
CA ALA A 133 1.41 -11.02 9.07
C ALA A 133 2.47 -11.80 8.29
N GLU A 134 2.49 -11.64 6.96
CA GLU A 134 3.51 -12.25 6.11
C GLU A 134 4.90 -11.68 6.41
N LEU A 135 5.02 -10.36 6.53
CA LEU A 135 6.30 -9.70 6.86
C LEU A 135 6.82 -10.11 8.24
N ALA A 136 5.96 -10.26 9.24
CA ALA A 136 6.35 -10.72 10.57
C ALA A 136 6.93 -12.15 10.56
N ALA A 137 6.51 -13.00 9.62
CA ALA A 137 7.08 -14.34 9.48
C ALA A 137 8.51 -14.32 8.91
N HIS A 138 8.84 -13.35 8.05
CA HIS A 138 10.15 -13.25 7.39
C HIS A 138 11.12 -12.26 8.04
N TYR A 139 10.58 -11.26 8.74
CA TYR A 139 11.29 -10.13 9.37
C TYR A 139 10.67 -9.81 10.74
N PRO A 140 10.68 -10.75 11.70
CA PRO A 140 10.09 -10.53 13.02
C PRO A 140 10.87 -9.45 13.78
N ARG A 141 10.13 -8.61 14.52
CA ARG A 141 10.72 -7.74 15.53
C ARG A 141 10.77 -8.53 16.84
N VAL A 142 11.95 -9.08 17.16
CA VAL A 142 12.25 -9.74 18.45
C VAL A 142 12.55 -8.73 19.54
#